data_AF-F8DCP9-F1
#
_entry.id   AF-F8DCP9-F1
#
_cell.length_a   1.000
_cell.length_b   1.000
_cell.length_c   1.000
_cell.angle_alpha   90.00
_cell.angle_beta   90.00
_cell.angle_gamma   90.00
#
_symmetry.space_group_name_H-M   'P 1'
#
loop_
_entity.id
_entity.type
_entity.pdbx_description
1 polymer ?
#
loop_
_entity_poly.entity_id
_entity_poly.type
_entity_poly.pdbx_seq_one_letter_code
_entity_poly.pdbx_strand_id
1 'polypeptide(L)'
;MTRSISAPPSALLVGSVAIAAAGVAVNTGLNSPYRLVPALLLLSLGVAGVTDAAREYGVDRLRTAATRWWTVAFVAFLPYALAAAPESAAAAAAGDAFAGPIVGLALESIVGALVCCAIALTVLYGFARYGIHPGRPSPEERLLADDE
;
A
#
# COMPACT_ATOMS: atom_id res chain seq x y z
N MET A 1 24.10 11.05 24.49
CA MET A 1 23.98 9.81 23.67
C MET A 1 22.51 9.51 23.46
N THR A 2 21.93 10.06 22.40
CA THR A 2 20.56 9.73 21.99
C THR A 2 20.60 8.44 21.18
N ARG A 3 20.08 7.34 21.74
CA ARG A 3 19.85 6.10 20.99
C ARG A 3 18.83 6.44 19.89
N SER A 4 19.28 6.47 18.64
CA SER A 4 18.39 6.38 17.49
C SER A 4 17.63 5.06 17.61
N ILE A 5 16.35 5.13 17.98
CA ILE A 5 15.46 3.97 17.94
C ILE A 5 15.12 3.79 16.46
N SER A 6 15.99 3.09 15.74
CA SER A 6 15.69 2.64 14.38
C SER A 6 14.57 1.60 14.49
N ALA A 7 13.38 1.96 14.02
CA ALA A 7 12.28 1.02 13.92
C ALA A 7 12.66 -0.08 12.91
N PRO A 8 12.31 -1.35 13.19
CA PRO A 8 12.60 -2.42 12.25
C PRO A 8 11.86 -2.16 10.92
N PRO A 9 12.42 -2.55 9.77
CA PRO A 9 11.87 -2.24 8.44
C PRO A 9 10.45 -2.78 8.24
N SER A 10 10.11 -3.88 8.92
CA SER A 10 8.74 -4.42 8.95
C SER A 10 7.75 -3.52 9.68
N ALA A 11 8.14 -2.88 10.80
CA ALA A 11 7.27 -1.99 11.55
C ALA A 11 6.99 -0.69 10.77
N LEU A 12 7.99 -0.17 10.06
CA LEU A 12 7.80 0.97 9.17
C LEU A 12 6.80 0.65 8.06
N LEU A 13 6.98 -0.50 7.40
CA LEU A 13 6.11 -0.92 6.31
C LEU A 13 4.67 -1.16 6.78
N VAL A 14 4.47 -1.80 7.94
CA VAL A 14 3.14 -1.95 8.57
C VAL A 14 2.54 -0.58 8.90
N GLY A 15 3.35 0.35 9.45
CA GLY A 15 2.92 1.71 9.73
C GLY A 15 2.49 2.47 8.47
N SER A 16 3.23 2.35 7.37
CA SER A 16 2.89 2.95 6.09
C SER A 16 1.59 2.41 5.50
N VAL A 17 1.36 1.09 5.59
CA VAL A 17 0.07 0.48 5.18
C VAL A 17 -1.07 0.95 6.07
N ALA A 18 -0.85 1.05 7.38
CA ALA A 18 -1.87 1.54 8.31
C ALA A 18 -2.26 3.00 8.03
N ILE A 19 -1.29 3.85 7.69
CA ILE A 19 -1.53 5.24 7.27
C ILE A 19 -2.34 5.28 5.98
N ALA A 20 -2.01 4.47 4.97
CA ALA A 20 -2.78 4.36 3.75
C ALA A 20 -4.22 3.88 4.01
N ALA A 21 -4.40 2.88 4.89
CA ALA A 21 -5.70 2.38 5.29
C ALA A 21 -6.53 3.44 6.01
N ALA A 22 -5.92 4.25 6.88
CA ALA A 22 -6.59 5.40 7.49
C ALA A 22 -7.06 6.40 6.41
N GLY A 23 -6.27 6.64 5.36
CA GLY A 23 -6.68 7.47 4.23
C GLY A 23 -7.89 6.92 3.48
N VAL A 24 -7.96 5.61 3.25
CA VAL A 24 -9.15 4.97 2.67
C VAL A 24 -10.35 5.13 3.60
N ALA A 25 -10.20 4.83 4.89
CA ALA A 25 -11.25 4.95 5.90
C ALA A 25 -11.81 6.37 6.00
N VAL A 26 -10.95 7.38 5.93
CA VAL A 26 -11.33 8.80 5.91
C VAL A 26 -12.16 9.12 4.67
N ASN A 27 -11.81 8.56 3.51
CA ASN A 27 -12.55 8.82 2.28
C ASN A 27 -13.95 8.15 2.26
N THR A 28 -14.06 6.93 2.77
CA THR A 28 -15.30 6.14 2.75
C THR A 28 -16.20 6.42 3.96
N GLY A 29 -15.61 6.63 5.14
CA GLY A 29 -16.35 6.78 6.40
C GLY A 29 -16.77 8.20 6.76
N LEU A 30 -16.10 9.25 6.27
CA LEU A 30 -16.47 10.63 6.60
C LEU A 30 -17.55 11.16 5.67
N ASN A 31 -18.65 11.63 6.25
CA ASN A 31 -19.66 12.42 5.55
C ASN A 31 -19.31 13.91 5.60
N SER A 32 -18.23 14.30 4.91
CA SER A 32 -17.77 15.68 4.81
C SER A 32 -17.33 16.04 3.39
N PRO A 33 -17.64 17.24 2.87
CA PRO A 33 -17.17 17.69 1.55
C PRO A 33 -15.65 17.84 1.49
N TYR A 34 -14.99 18.00 2.64
CA TYR A 34 -13.54 18.18 2.72
C TYR A 34 -12.78 16.88 2.97
N ARG A 35 -13.45 15.71 3.00
CA ARG A 35 -12.81 14.42 3.31
C ARG A 35 -11.70 14.02 2.35
N LEU A 36 -11.75 14.50 1.10
CA LEU A 36 -10.77 14.17 0.07
C LEU A 36 -9.36 14.65 0.41
N VAL A 37 -9.23 15.86 0.96
CA VAL A 37 -7.93 16.45 1.27
C VAL A 37 -7.15 15.62 2.29
N PRO A 38 -7.67 15.34 3.51
CA PRO A 38 -6.97 14.49 4.47
C PRO A 38 -6.83 13.05 3.98
N ALA A 39 -7.82 12.50 3.23
CA ALA A 39 -7.72 11.16 2.68
C ALA A 39 -6.53 11.01 1.71
N LEU A 40 -6.38 11.95 0.78
CA LEU A 40 -5.28 11.96 -0.20
C LEU A 40 -3.92 12.19 0.47
N LEU A 41 -3.87 13.03 1.51
CA LEU A 41 -2.63 13.24 2.28
C LEU A 41 -2.20 11.95 2.99
N LEU A 42 -3.12 11.25 3.63
CA LEU A 42 -2.83 9.98 4.30
C LEU A 42 -2.46 8.89 3.29
N LEU A 43 -3.22 8.76 2.19
CA LEU A 43 -2.90 7.81 1.13
C LEU A 43 -1.52 8.06 0.52
N SER A 44 -1.21 9.31 0.17
CA SER A 44 0.08 9.64 -0.43
C SER A 44 1.23 9.41 0.55
N LEU A 45 1.08 9.76 1.82
CA LEU A 45 2.09 9.51 2.85
C LEU A 45 2.34 8.01 3.08
N GLY A 46 1.27 7.22 3.18
CA GLY A 46 1.38 5.77 3.37
C GLY A 46 2.01 5.09 2.15
N VAL A 47 1.56 5.43 0.95
CA VAL A 47 2.14 4.91 -0.30
C VAL A 47 3.60 5.32 -0.45
N ALA A 48 3.95 6.58 -0.14
CA ALA A 48 5.32 7.07 -0.19
C ALA A 48 6.26 6.22 0.69
N GLY A 49 5.83 5.90 1.93
CA GLY A 49 6.62 5.03 2.82
C GLY A 49 6.84 3.62 2.26
N VAL A 50 5.83 3.02 1.61
CA VAL A 50 5.97 1.71 0.96
C VAL A 50 6.89 1.79 -0.25
N THR A 51 6.79 2.85 -1.06
CA THR A 51 7.65 3.06 -2.22
C THR A 51 9.10 3.32 -1.82
N ASP A 52 9.34 4.05 -0.74
CA ASP A 52 10.67 4.35 -0.23
C ASP A 52 11.37 3.08 0.26
N ALA A 53 10.65 2.22 0.98
CA ALA A 53 11.15 0.91 1.40
C ALA A 53 11.52 -0.03 0.23
N ALA A 54 10.98 0.22 -0.97
CA ALA A 54 11.26 -0.54 -2.19
C ALA A 54 12.18 0.22 -3.18
N ARG A 55 12.63 1.43 -2.84
CA ARG A 55 13.32 2.35 -3.74
C ARG A 55 14.65 1.79 -4.27
N GLU A 56 15.34 1.00 -3.46
CA GLU A 56 16.63 0.39 -3.79
C GLU A 56 16.50 -0.97 -4.49
N TYR A 57 15.27 -1.45 -4.71
CA TYR A 57 15.06 -2.78 -5.28
C TYR A 57 15.43 -2.81 -6.76
N GLY A 58 16.20 -3.82 -7.16
CA GLY A 58 16.40 -4.14 -8.57
C GLY A 58 15.10 -4.65 -9.23
N VAL A 59 15.09 -4.68 -10.56
CA VAL A 59 13.92 -5.06 -11.39
C VAL A 59 13.30 -6.40 -10.96
N ASP A 60 14.10 -7.44 -10.73
CA ASP A 60 13.60 -8.77 -10.34
C ASP A 60 12.97 -8.77 -8.95
N ARG A 61 13.55 -8.01 -8.02
CA ARG A 61 13.02 -7.86 -6.67
C ARG A 61 11.73 -7.04 -6.66
N LEU A 62 11.64 -5.99 -7.49
CA LEU A 62 10.41 -5.23 -7.70
C LEU A 62 9.30 -6.08 -8.31
N ARG A 63 9.60 -6.92 -9.31
CA ARG A 63 8.64 -7.87 -9.89
C ARG A 63 8.09 -8.82 -8.84
N THR A 64 8.98 -9.41 -8.03
CA THR A 64 8.60 -10.34 -6.96
C THR A 64 7.78 -9.62 -5.89
N ALA A 65 8.16 -8.40 -5.51
CA ALA A 65 7.43 -7.59 -4.56
C ALA A 65 6.02 -7.27 -5.09
N ALA A 66 5.89 -6.72 -6.31
CA ALA A 66 4.60 -6.42 -6.91
C ALA A 66 3.67 -7.65 -6.93
N THR A 67 4.20 -8.82 -7.34
CA THR A 67 3.44 -10.08 -7.35
C THR A 67 2.95 -10.47 -5.94
N ARG A 68 3.83 -10.38 -4.94
CA ARG A 68 3.48 -10.67 -3.54
C ARG A 68 2.40 -9.73 -3.03
N TRP A 69 2.51 -8.43 -3.29
CA TRP A 69 1.53 -7.45 -2.85
C TRP A 69 0.18 -7.63 -3.53
N TRP A 70 0.13 -7.96 -4.81
CA TRP A 70 -1.12 -8.36 -5.47
C TRP A 70 -1.73 -9.62 -4.86
N THR A 71 -0.90 -10.60 -4.50
CA THR A 71 -1.36 -11.82 -3.82
C THR A 71 -1.96 -11.48 -2.46
N VAL A 72 -1.29 -10.64 -1.66
CA VAL A 72 -1.79 -10.19 -0.36
C VAL A 72 -3.07 -9.38 -0.50
N ALA A 73 -3.16 -8.47 -1.48
CA ALA A 73 -4.38 -7.71 -1.77
C ALA A 73 -5.55 -8.63 -2.16
N PHE A 74 -5.30 -9.64 -3.00
CA PHE A 74 -6.30 -10.63 -3.38
C PHE A 74 -6.79 -11.45 -2.19
N VAL A 75 -5.86 -11.95 -1.36
CA VAL A 75 -6.22 -12.72 -0.15
C VAL A 75 -7.00 -11.86 0.85
N ALA A 76 -6.60 -10.61 1.05
CA ALA A 76 -7.30 -9.67 1.92
C ALA A 76 -8.67 -9.24 1.38
N PHE A 77 -8.86 -9.30 0.06
CA PHE A 77 -10.15 -9.02 -0.58
C PHE A 77 -11.16 -10.14 -0.37
N LEU A 78 -10.74 -11.40 -0.19
CA LEU A 78 -11.67 -12.54 -0.06
C LEU A 78 -12.71 -12.36 1.06
N PRO A 79 -12.35 -11.99 2.32
CA PRO A 79 -13.34 -11.73 3.36
C PRO A 79 -14.32 -10.60 3.01
N TYR A 80 -13.81 -9.52 2.39
CA TYR A 80 -14.63 -8.39 1.96
C TYR A 80 -15.59 -8.80 0.84
N ALA A 81 -15.11 -9.55 -0.16
CA ALA A 81 -15.91 -10.02 -1.28
C ALA A 81 -17.01 -11.00 -0.83
N LEU A 82 -16.71 -11.87 0.14
CA LEU A 82 -17.69 -12.78 0.72
C LEU A 82 -18.75 -12.02 1.53
N ALA A 83 -18.36 -10.98 2.28
CA ALA A 83 -19.31 -10.14 3.01
C ALA A 83 -20.18 -9.27 2.08
N ALA A 84 -19.66 -8.87 0.91
CA ALA A 84 -20.36 -8.06 -0.08
C ALA A 84 -21.12 -8.87 -1.14
N ALA A 85 -20.97 -10.21 -1.16
CA ALA A 85 -21.59 -11.07 -2.15
C ALA A 85 -23.11 -11.20 -1.93
N PRO A 86 -23.93 -11.14 -3.00
CA PRO A 86 -25.35 -11.41 -2.89
C PRO A 86 -25.62 -12.86 -2.47
N GLU A 87 -26.65 -13.02 -1.64
CA GLU A 87 -27.08 -14.22 -0.87
C GLU A 87 -26.57 -15.58 -1.36
N SER A 88 -25.44 -16.02 -0.79
CA SER A 88 -25.00 -17.42 -0.80
C SER A 88 -24.86 -17.90 0.65
N ALA A 89 -24.97 -19.21 0.90
CA ALA A 89 -24.83 -19.75 2.26
C ALA A 89 -23.46 -19.39 2.91
N ALA A 90 -22.41 -19.25 2.09
CA ALA A 90 -21.10 -18.77 2.54
C ALA A 90 -21.09 -17.26 2.87
N ALA A 91 -21.83 -16.45 2.10
CA ALA A 91 -22.01 -15.03 2.37
C ALA A 91 -22.88 -14.78 3.61
N ALA A 92 -23.85 -15.65 3.92
CA ALA A 92 -24.64 -15.56 5.16
C ALA A 92 -23.77 -15.82 6.40
N ALA A 93 -22.92 -16.85 6.37
CA ALA A 93 -22.00 -17.15 7.47
C ALA A 93 -20.90 -16.07 7.63
N ALA A 94 -20.37 -15.53 6.53
CA ALA A 94 -19.45 -14.40 6.57
C ALA A 94 -20.15 -13.11 7.03
N GLY A 95 -21.38 -12.89 6.57
CA GLY A 95 -22.24 -11.77 6.95
C GLY A 95 -22.49 -11.73 8.45
N ASP A 96 -22.80 -12.86 9.08
CA ASP A 96 -22.95 -12.95 10.55
C ASP A 96 -21.64 -12.68 11.29
N ALA A 97 -20.50 -13.14 10.76
CA ALA A 97 -19.18 -12.90 11.35
C ALA A 97 -18.70 -11.44 11.19
N PHE A 98 -19.19 -10.72 10.17
CA PHE A 98 -18.76 -9.38 9.80
C PHE A 98 -19.89 -8.33 9.84
N ALA A 99 -21.00 -8.62 10.53
CA ALA A 99 -22.25 -7.83 10.51
C ALA A 99 -22.13 -6.37 11.00
N GLY A 100 -20.96 -5.96 11.49
CA GLY A 100 -20.72 -4.61 12.00
C GLY A 100 -20.29 -3.64 10.89
N PRO A 101 -20.89 -2.44 10.77
CA PRO A 101 -20.46 -1.41 9.82
C PRO A 101 -18.99 -1.00 10.01
N ILE A 102 -18.47 -1.09 11.24
CA ILE A 102 -17.07 -0.85 11.56
C ILE A 102 -16.16 -1.89 10.89
N VAL A 103 -16.60 -3.15 10.86
CA VAL A 103 -15.81 -4.26 10.31
C VAL A 103 -15.77 -4.18 8.79
N GLY A 104 -16.90 -3.84 8.15
CA GLY A 104 -16.95 -3.56 6.72
C GLY A 104 -16.01 -2.42 6.33
N LEU A 105 -16.05 -1.30 7.07
CA LEU A 105 -15.15 -0.16 6.84
C LEU A 105 -13.68 -0.54 7.03
N ALA A 106 -13.35 -1.32 8.06
CA ALA A 106 -11.98 -1.77 8.32
C ALA A 106 -11.47 -2.68 7.18
N LEU A 107 -12.27 -3.64 6.72
CA LEU A 107 -11.92 -4.51 5.61
C LEU A 107 -11.71 -3.71 4.32
N GLU A 108 -12.64 -2.81 3.98
CA GLU A 108 -12.53 -1.93 2.81
C GLU A 108 -11.27 -1.08 2.88
N SER A 109 -10.95 -0.56 4.06
CA SER A 109 -9.77 0.28 4.29
C SER A 109 -8.46 -0.47 4.10
N ILE A 110 -8.38 -1.68 4.65
CA ILE A 110 -7.21 -2.55 4.51
C ILE A 110 -7.03 -2.97 3.05
N VAL A 111 -8.09 -3.44 2.40
CA VAL A 111 -8.04 -3.86 0.99
C VAL A 111 -7.64 -2.68 0.10
N GLY A 112 -8.27 -1.53 0.24
CA GLY A 112 -7.96 -0.34 -0.55
C GLY A 112 -6.50 0.07 -0.39
N ALA A 113 -5.97 0.05 0.83
CA ALA A 113 -4.57 0.36 1.08
C ALA A 113 -3.61 -0.64 0.41
N LEU A 114 -3.90 -1.94 0.52
CA LEU A 114 -3.08 -2.99 -0.09
C LEU A 114 -3.08 -2.87 -1.61
N VAL A 115 -4.23 -2.57 -2.23
CA VAL A 115 -4.34 -2.32 -3.66
C VAL A 115 -3.53 -1.09 -4.08
N CYS A 116 -3.64 0.04 -3.36
CA CYS A 116 -2.84 1.23 -3.63
C CYS A 116 -1.33 0.94 -3.54
N CYS A 117 -0.90 0.18 -2.52
CA CYS A 117 0.50 -0.22 -2.36
C CYS A 117 0.97 -1.15 -3.50
N ALA A 118 0.13 -2.12 -3.91
CA ALA A 118 0.42 -3.02 -5.02
C ALA A 118 0.56 -2.25 -6.35
N ILE A 119 -0.33 -1.28 -6.61
CA ILE A 119 -0.26 -0.40 -7.77
C ILE A 119 1.05 0.41 -7.74
N ALA A 120 1.40 1.02 -6.62
CA ALA A 120 2.62 1.81 -6.50
C ALA A 120 3.89 0.99 -6.80
N LEU A 121 3.98 -0.23 -6.29
CA LEU A 121 5.08 -1.14 -6.61
C LEU A 121 5.07 -1.61 -8.06
N THR A 122 3.90 -1.78 -8.66
CA THR A 122 3.75 -2.11 -10.08
C THR A 122 4.25 -0.95 -10.96
N VAL A 123 3.94 0.30 -10.58
CA VAL A 123 4.44 1.50 -11.25
C VAL A 123 5.96 1.61 -11.13
N LEU A 124 6.52 1.41 -9.93
CA LEU A 124 7.97 1.36 -9.72
C LEU A 124 8.65 0.28 -10.56
N TYR A 125 8.08 -0.92 -10.59
CA TYR A 125 8.55 -2.01 -11.46
C TYR A 125 8.53 -1.61 -12.94
N GLY A 126 7.45 -0.96 -13.38
CA GLY A 126 7.33 -0.42 -14.73
C GLY A 126 8.46 0.56 -15.06
N PHE A 127 8.67 1.57 -14.22
CA PHE A 127 9.78 2.52 -14.38
C PHE A 127 11.15 1.85 -14.41
N ALA A 128 11.40 0.94 -13.47
CA ALA A 128 12.67 0.22 -13.39
C ALA A 128 12.94 -0.62 -14.64
N ARG A 129 11.89 -1.19 -15.27
CA ARG A 129 12.00 -1.92 -16.54
C ARG A 129 12.43 -1.02 -17.70
N TYR A 130 12.14 0.27 -17.64
CA TYR A 130 12.61 1.28 -18.61
C TYR A 130 13.94 1.93 -18.20
N GLY A 131 14.64 1.40 -17.19
CA GLY A 131 15.91 1.94 -16.73
C GLY A 131 15.80 3.10 -15.74
N ILE A 132 14.58 3.58 -15.44
CA ILE A 132 14.34 4.65 -14.47
C ILE A 132 14.28 4.04 -13.07
N HIS A 133 15.35 4.19 -12.30
CA HIS A 133 15.47 3.64 -10.95
C HIS A 133 15.47 4.80 -9.95
N PRO A 134 14.34 5.09 -9.28
CA PRO A 134 14.23 6.27 -8.42
C PRO A 134 15.21 6.29 -7.24
N GLY A 135 15.81 5.15 -6.87
CA GLY A 135 16.87 5.04 -5.87
C GLY A 135 18.30 5.08 -6.38
N ARG A 136 18.52 5.11 -7.69
CA ARG A 136 19.87 5.14 -8.26
C ARG A 136 20.22 6.54 -8.75
N PRO A 137 21.49 6.92 -8.69
CA PRO A 137 21.95 8.15 -9.30
C PRO A 137 21.56 8.17 -10.78
N SER A 138 21.18 9.36 -11.24
CA SER A 138 20.80 9.58 -12.63
C SER A 138 21.96 9.20 -13.57
N PRO A 139 21.71 8.94 -14.87
CA PRO A 139 22.79 8.74 -15.84
C PRO A 139 23.82 9.88 -15.80
N GLU A 140 23.38 11.13 -15.61
CA GLU A 140 24.26 12.29 -15.52
C GLU A 140 25.10 12.29 -14.24
N GLU A 141 24.50 11.95 -13.09
CA GLU A 141 25.21 11.83 -11.82
C GLU A 141 26.25 10.70 -11.82
N ARG A 142 26.04 9.64 -12.60
CA ARG A 142 27.02 8.55 -12.73
C ARG A 142 28.25 8.97 -13.53
N LEU A 143 28.06 9.75 -14.60
CA LEU A 143 29.17 10.27 -15.39
C LEU A 143 30.02 11.26 -14.58
N LEU A 144 29.36 12.11 -13.78
CA LEU A 144 30.07 13.07 -12.91
C LEU A 144 30.85 12.38 -11.77
N ALA A 145 30.42 11.21 -11.32
CA ALA A 145 31.10 10.45 -10.27
C ALA A 145 32.27 9.60 -10.79
N ASP A 146 32.33 9.31 -12.09
CA ASP A 146 33.43 8.56 -12.73
C ASP A 146 34.61 9.49 -13.13
N ASP A 147 34.40 10.80 -13.12
CA ASP A 147 35.39 11.84 -13.47
C ASP A 147 36.12 12.44 -12.23
N GLU A 148 35.79 12.01 -11.01
CA GLU A 148 36.52 12.30 -9.76
C GLU A 148 37.42 11.12 -9.31
#